data_AF-J3J7R0-F1
#
_entry.id   AF-J3J7R0-F1
#
_cell.length_a   1.000
_cell.length_b   1.000
_cell.length_c   1.000
_cell.angle_alpha   90.00
_cell.angle_beta   90.00
_cell.angle_gamma   90.00
#
_symmetry.space_group_name_H-M   'P 1'
#
loop_
_entity.id
_entity.type
_entity.pdbx_description
1 polymer ?
#
loop_
_entity_poly.entity_id
_entity_poly.type
_entity_poly.pdbx_seq_one_letter_code
_entity_poly.pdbx_strand_id
1 'polypeptide(L)'
;LPGGDADTALTPKGGQSGEVASGAPSRDDDPARLVVIVVHLQEGADREATLASINEAVAGIFPGASVTVEREYRNVFQGYALRAPAGSLDAIRAVSGVKLAAIEGEMRVQ
;
A
#
# COMPACT_ATOMS: atom_id res chain seq x y z
N LEU A 1 44.36 53.02 -24.51
CA LEU A 1 42.90 52.81 -24.54
C LEU A 1 42.66 51.31 -24.45
N PRO A 2 42.07 50.78 -23.36
CA PRO A 2 41.48 49.45 -23.34
C PRO A 2 39.97 49.52 -23.65
N GLY A 3 39.47 48.50 -24.34
CA GLY A 3 38.20 48.50 -25.07
C GLY A 3 36.91 48.36 -24.25
N GLY A 4 35.80 48.62 -24.95
CA GLY A 4 34.49 48.01 -24.67
C GLY A 4 34.60 46.48 -24.80
N ASP A 5 33.69 45.67 -24.26
CA ASP A 5 32.25 45.82 -24.30
C ASP A 5 31.58 45.24 -23.04
N ALA A 6 30.45 45.84 -22.67
CA ALA A 6 29.51 45.28 -21.71
C ALA A 6 28.46 44.45 -22.47
N ASP A 7 28.48 43.12 -22.30
CA ASP A 7 27.28 42.27 -22.42
C ASP A 7 27.54 40.92 -21.75
N THR A 8 27.25 40.82 -20.46
CA THR A 8 27.12 39.51 -19.80
C THR A 8 25.72 39.00 -20.13
N ALA A 9 25.58 38.31 -21.26
CA ALA A 9 24.37 37.59 -21.60
C ALA A 9 24.17 36.43 -20.60
N LEU A 10 23.40 36.70 -19.55
CA LEU A 10 22.77 35.67 -18.72
C LEU A 10 21.81 34.90 -19.63
N THR A 11 22.14 33.67 -19.97
CA THR A 11 21.18 32.77 -20.62
C THR A 11 20.15 32.32 -19.57
N PRO A 12 18.85 32.68 -19.70
CA PRO A 12 17.82 32.10 -18.88
C PRO A 12 17.51 30.72 -19.46
N LYS A 13 18.08 29.66 -18.87
CA LYS A 13 17.56 28.31 -19.07
C LYS A 13 16.23 28.27 -18.33
N GLY A 14 15.16 28.44 -19.12
CA GLY A 14 13.79 28.55 -18.66
C GLY A 14 13.27 27.29 -17.96
N GLY A 15 12.03 27.41 -17.50
CA GLY A 15 11.23 26.27 -17.06
C GLY A 15 10.64 26.45 -15.67
N GLN A 16 9.76 27.43 -15.51
CA GLN A 16 8.72 27.36 -14.49
C GLN A 16 7.80 26.19 -14.82
N SER A 17 7.86 25.15 -13.99
CA SER A 17 6.78 24.25 -13.57
C SER A 17 7.44 23.33 -12.54
N GLY A 18 7.09 23.40 -11.26
CA GLY A 18 5.77 22.94 -10.85
C GLY A 18 5.67 21.44 -11.03
N GLU A 19 6.64 20.66 -10.55
CA GLU A 19 6.43 19.24 -10.36
C GLU A 19 6.97 18.88 -8.99
N VAL A 20 6.01 18.61 -8.11
CA VAL A 20 6.17 17.83 -6.90
C VAL A 20 7.19 16.72 -7.18
N ALA A 21 8.34 16.76 -6.51
CA ALA A 21 9.10 15.55 -6.30
C ALA A 21 8.29 14.71 -5.30
N SER A 22 7.16 14.16 -5.77
CA SER A 22 6.59 12.95 -5.20
C SER A 22 7.73 11.95 -5.28
N GLY A 23 8.26 11.63 -4.10
CA GLY A 23 9.48 10.86 -3.94
C GLY A 23 9.48 9.66 -4.89
N ALA A 24 10.63 9.38 -5.48
CA ALA A 24 10.88 8.08 -6.08
C ALA A 24 10.30 6.99 -5.15
N PRO A 25 9.61 5.97 -5.68
CA PRO A 25 9.09 4.89 -4.85
C PRO A 25 10.24 4.42 -3.99
N SER A 26 10.09 4.59 -2.68
CA SER A 26 11.06 4.01 -1.77
C SER A 26 11.00 2.51 -2.03
N ARG A 27 12.05 1.76 -1.73
CA ARG A 27 12.03 0.29 -1.84
C ARG A 27 10.88 -0.35 -1.02
N ASP A 28 10.21 0.46 -0.20
CA ASP A 28 8.98 0.18 0.54
C ASP A 28 7.67 0.24 -0.27
N ASP A 29 7.67 0.77 -1.49
CA ASP A 29 6.48 0.99 -2.35
C ASP A 29 6.19 -0.14 -3.36
N ASP A 30 6.97 -1.23 -3.36
CA ASP A 30 6.69 -2.36 -4.27
C ASP A 30 5.35 -3.02 -3.91
N PRO A 31 4.31 -2.92 -4.77
CA PRO A 31 2.98 -3.42 -4.44
C PRO A 31 2.93 -4.95 -4.37
N ALA A 32 3.86 -5.64 -5.03
CA ALA A 32 3.99 -7.09 -5.00
C ALA A 32 4.69 -7.61 -3.73
N ARG A 33 5.32 -6.75 -2.94
CA ARG A 33 6.02 -7.11 -1.71
C ARG A 33 5.06 -7.78 -0.74
N LEU A 34 5.43 -8.97 -0.27
CA LEU A 34 4.68 -9.65 0.78
C LEU A 34 4.82 -8.92 2.12
N VAL A 35 3.69 -8.54 2.71
CA VAL A 35 3.58 -7.91 4.03
C VAL A 35 2.57 -8.67 4.88
N VAL A 36 2.59 -8.44 6.19
CA VAL A 36 1.54 -8.93 7.08
C VAL A 36 0.43 -7.88 7.14
N ILE A 37 -0.79 -8.27 6.84
CA ILE A 37 -2.00 -7.47 6.86
C ILE A 37 -2.89 -7.99 7.98
N VAL A 38 -3.15 -7.16 8.98
CA VAL A 38 -4.11 -7.46 10.04
C VAL A 38 -5.51 -7.13 9.52
N VAL A 39 -6.36 -8.15 9.46
CA VAL A 39 -7.75 -8.06 9.02
C VAL A 39 -8.66 -8.28 10.23
N HIS A 40 -9.52 -7.29 10.51
CA HIS A 40 -10.63 -7.43 11.42
C HIS A 40 -11.89 -7.73 10.63
N LEU A 41 -12.62 -8.76 11.04
CA LEU A 41 -13.89 -9.15 10.44
C LEU A 41 -15.05 -8.45 11.16
N GLN A 42 -16.15 -8.31 10.45
CA GLN A 42 -17.43 -7.91 11.02
C GLN A 42 -17.92 -8.97 12.00
N GLU A 43 -18.68 -8.55 13.01
CA GLU A 43 -19.30 -9.49 13.94
C GLU A 43 -20.31 -10.38 13.20
N GLY A 44 -20.23 -11.69 13.42
CA GLY A 44 -21.09 -12.66 12.76
C GLY A 44 -20.74 -12.96 11.30
N ALA A 45 -19.66 -12.40 10.75
CA ALA A 45 -19.18 -12.77 9.42
C ALA A 45 -18.73 -14.24 9.39
N ASP A 46 -19.06 -14.95 8.30
CA ASP A 46 -18.56 -16.29 8.06
C ASP A 46 -17.05 -16.21 7.76
N ARG A 47 -16.26 -16.73 8.68
CA ARG A 47 -14.80 -16.62 8.67
C ARG A 47 -14.17 -17.32 7.47
N GLU A 48 -14.62 -18.52 7.17
CA GLU A 48 -14.04 -19.34 6.12
C GLU A 48 -14.43 -18.79 4.75
N ALA A 49 -15.70 -18.43 4.57
CA ALA A 49 -16.19 -17.81 3.34
C ALA A 49 -15.55 -16.43 3.10
N THR A 50 -15.35 -15.63 4.17
CA THR A 50 -14.67 -14.34 4.06
C THR A 50 -13.19 -14.52 3.68
N LEU A 51 -12.49 -15.48 4.29
CA LEU A 51 -11.09 -15.77 3.94
C LEU A 51 -10.93 -16.27 2.50
N ALA A 52 -11.84 -17.13 2.03
CA ALA A 52 -11.88 -17.55 0.64
C ALA A 52 -12.09 -16.35 -0.31
N SER A 53 -13.04 -15.47 0.01
CA SER A 53 -13.30 -14.25 -0.76
C SER A 53 -12.10 -13.29 -0.79
N ILE A 54 -11.37 -13.21 0.32
CA ILE A 54 -10.09 -12.48 0.39
C ILE A 54 -9.07 -13.08 -0.57
N ASN A 55 -8.90 -14.40 -0.57
CA ASN A 55 -7.95 -15.06 -1.47
C ASN A 55 -8.27 -14.78 -2.95
N GLU A 56 -9.55 -14.88 -3.33
CA GLU A 56 -10.01 -14.58 -4.69
C GLU A 56 -9.78 -13.09 -5.05
N ALA A 57 -10.06 -12.16 -4.14
CA ALA A 57 -9.83 -10.74 -4.36
C ALA A 57 -8.34 -10.42 -4.56
N VAL A 58 -7.46 -11.06 -3.79
CA VAL A 58 -5.99 -10.92 -3.96
C VAL A 58 -5.54 -11.52 -5.28
N ALA A 59 -5.99 -12.74 -5.61
CA ALA A 59 -5.63 -13.42 -6.85
C ALA A 59 -6.09 -12.68 -8.11
N GLY A 60 -7.21 -11.93 -8.02
CA GLY A 60 -7.71 -11.08 -9.09
C GLY A 60 -6.80 -9.90 -9.45
N ILE A 61 -5.97 -9.43 -8.52
CA ILE A 61 -5.01 -8.33 -8.74
C ILE A 61 -3.59 -8.87 -8.95
N PHE A 62 -3.21 -9.88 -8.17
CA PHE A 62 -1.90 -10.51 -8.22
C PHE A 62 -2.07 -11.99 -8.61
N PRO A 63 -2.13 -12.30 -9.92
CA PRO A 63 -2.32 -13.67 -10.37
C PRO A 63 -1.16 -14.55 -9.90
N GLY A 64 -1.49 -15.68 -9.26
CA GLY A 64 -0.51 -16.60 -8.69
C GLY A 64 0.00 -16.21 -7.29
N ALA A 65 -0.41 -15.06 -6.74
CA ALA A 65 -0.20 -14.78 -5.34
C ALA A 65 -1.11 -15.66 -4.47
N SER A 66 -0.59 -16.09 -3.32
CA SER A 66 -1.35 -16.85 -2.33
C SER A 66 -1.39 -16.05 -1.03
N VAL A 67 -2.57 -16.02 -0.39
CA VAL A 67 -2.72 -15.46 0.95
C VAL A 67 -2.44 -16.55 1.97
N THR A 68 -1.50 -16.29 2.88
CA THR A 68 -1.16 -17.22 3.98
C THR A 68 -1.66 -16.66 5.30
N VAL A 69 -2.29 -17.49 6.13
CA VAL A 69 -2.67 -17.09 7.49
C VAL A 69 -1.47 -17.25 8.41
N GLU A 70 -0.95 -16.14 8.93
CA GLU A 70 0.14 -16.11 9.91
C GLU A 70 -0.41 -16.22 11.34
N ARG A 71 -1.59 -15.63 11.59
CA ARG A 71 -2.24 -15.66 12.89
C ARG A 71 -3.76 -15.59 12.76
N GLU A 72 -4.45 -16.24 13.67
CA GLU A 72 -5.90 -16.11 13.84
C GLU A 72 -6.23 -15.34 15.13
N TYR A 73 -7.10 -14.35 15.02
CA TYR A 73 -7.62 -13.59 16.15
C TYR A 73 -9.05 -14.07 16.47
N ARG A 74 -9.25 -14.53 17.71
CA ARG A 74 -10.53 -15.10 18.19
C ARG A 74 -11.04 -14.51 19.51
N ASN A 75 -10.28 -13.61 20.14
CA ASN A 75 -10.62 -13.09 21.47
C ASN A 75 -11.19 -11.67 21.35
N VAL A 76 -10.33 -10.64 21.50
CA VAL A 76 -10.71 -9.21 21.52
C VAL A 76 -11.44 -8.78 20.24
N PHE A 77 -11.14 -9.43 19.12
CA PHE A 77 -11.87 -9.32 17.87
C PHE A 77 -11.73 -10.60 17.05
N GLN A 78 -12.55 -10.69 16.01
CA GLN A 78 -12.54 -11.78 15.04
C GLN A 78 -11.73 -11.39 13.82
N GLY A 79 -10.70 -12.16 13.45
CA GLY A 79 -9.94 -11.86 12.24
C GLY A 79 -8.64 -12.63 12.07
N TYR A 80 -7.75 -12.09 11.25
CA TYR A 80 -6.53 -12.75 10.80
C TYR A 80 -5.34 -11.78 10.73
N ALA A 81 -4.13 -12.29 10.88
CA ALA A 81 -2.94 -11.71 10.30
C ALA A 81 -2.62 -12.52 9.04
N LEU A 82 -2.65 -11.86 7.89
CA LEU A 82 -2.50 -12.48 6.57
C LEU A 82 -1.22 -12.01 5.92
N ARG A 83 -0.42 -12.91 5.37
CA ARG A 83 0.69 -12.57 4.51
C ARG A 83 0.23 -12.50 3.07
N ALA A 84 0.32 -11.32 2.47
CA ALA A 84 -0.17 -11.03 1.12
C ALA A 84 0.59 -9.84 0.50
N PRO A 85 0.50 -9.61 -0.83
CA PRO A 85 1.09 -8.44 -1.47
C PRO A 85 0.54 -7.13 -0.89
N ALA A 86 1.40 -6.16 -0.60
CA ALA A 86 1.02 -4.86 -0.01
C ALA A 86 -0.04 -4.12 -0.82
N GLY A 87 0.03 -4.19 -2.16
CA GLY A 87 -0.95 -3.59 -3.07
C GLY A 87 -2.34 -4.24 -3.03
N SER A 88 -2.53 -5.32 -2.27
CA SER A 88 -3.83 -5.99 -2.11
C SER A 88 -4.70 -5.35 -1.03
N LEU A 89 -4.16 -4.42 -0.24
CA LEU A 89 -4.81 -3.87 0.96
C LEU A 89 -6.22 -3.33 0.68
N ASP A 90 -6.39 -2.57 -0.39
CA ASP A 90 -7.69 -1.97 -0.74
C ASP A 90 -8.71 -3.03 -1.18
N ALA A 91 -8.27 -4.02 -1.96
CA ALA A 91 -9.11 -5.13 -2.37
C ALA A 91 -9.59 -5.96 -1.18
N ILE A 92 -8.72 -6.20 -0.19
CA ILE A 92 -9.08 -6.87 1.05
C ILE A 92 -10.11 -6.06 1.83
N ARG A 93 -9.98 -4.72 1.89
CA ARG A 93 -10.97 -3.84 2.55
C ARG A 93 -12.34 -3.87 1.86
N ALA A 94 -12.37 -4.11 0.55
CA ALA A 94 -13.61 -4.19 -0.22
C ALA A 94 -14.38 -5.52 -0.05
N VAL A 95 -13.77 -6.55 0.54
CA VAL A 95 -14.43 -7.84 0.74
C VAL A 95 -15.54 -7.75 1.78
N SER A 96 -16.72 -8.27 1.43
CA SER A 96 -17.85 -8.37 2.37
C SER A 96 -17.47 -9.20 3.60
N GLY A 97 -17.81 -8.70 4.79
CA GLY A 97 -17.42 -9.32 6.06
C GLY A 97 -16.08 -8.81 6.61
N VAL A 98 -15.32 -8.01 5.85
CA VAL A 98 -14.16 -7.27 6.38
C VAL A 98 -14.65 -5.96 7.02
N LYS A 99 -14.23 -5.72 8.27
CA LYS A 99 -14.48 -4.49 9.01
C LYS A 99 -13.34 -3.48 8.80
N LEU A 100 -12.10 -3.98 8.83
CA LEU A 100 -10.88 -3.19 8.71
C LEU A 100 -9.75 -4.08 8.20
N ALA A 101 -8.84 -3.52 7.41
CA ALA A 101 -7.55 -4.13 7.10
C ALA A 101 -6.43 -3.08 7.12
N ALA A 102 -5.28 -3.41 7.71
CA ALA A 102 -4.11 -2.54 7.82
C ALA A 102 -2.81 -3.35 7.80
N ILE A 103 -1.71 -2.77 7.34
CA ILE A 103 -0.41 -3.45 7.35
C ILE A 103 0.16 -3.44 8.77
N GLU A 104 0.63 -4.60 9.25
CA GLU A 104 1.27 -4.76 10.55
C GLU A 104 2.54 -3.90 10.60
N GLY A 105 2.55 -2.89 11.47
CA GLY A 105 3.59 -1.86 11.55
C GLY A 105 3.11 -0.42 11.31
N GLU A 106 1.94 -0.24 10.68
CA GLU A 106 1.28 1.08 10.56
C GLU A 106 0.49 1.46 11.81
N MET A 107 0.16 0.48 12.66
CA MET A 107 -0.52 0.70 13.94
C MET A 107 0.48 1.20 14.99
N ARG A 108 1.05 2.39 14.79
CA ARG A 108 1.78 3.10 15.85
C ARG A 108 0.76 3.57 16.87
N VAL A 109 0.71 2.93 18.02
CA VAL A 109 0.13 3.56 19.21
C VAL A 109 0.99 4.79 19.53
N GLN A 110 0.36 5.97 19.57
CA GLN A 110 0.98 7.19 20.06
C GLN A 110 1.09 7.16 21.57
#